data_AF-A0AA35TUC3-F1
#
_entry.id   AF-A0AA35TUC3-F1
#
_cell.length_a   1.000
_cell.length_b   1.000
_cell.length_c   1.000
_cell.angle_alpha   90.00
_cell.angle_beta   90.00
_cell.angle_gamma   90.00
#
_symmetry.space_group_name_H-M   'P 1'
#
loop_
_entity.id
_entity.type
_entity.pdbx_description
1 polymer ?
#
loop_
_entity_poly.entity_id
_entity_poly.type
_entity_poly.pdbx_seq_one_letter_code
_entity_poly.pdbx_strand_id
1 'polypeptide(L)'
;MYQPPQFTLADIHRRTHRTTATRIFYVLRRWPIIPILIIVALVTCAAFAEYISPSLPNRQDLRDRTAAPFWYPQCVGDEKPYFDYCSRGGKYILGADPLGRDVLSRIIHGARIALTLAVISITIGTLVGTTLGLAAGYFGQSR
;
A
#
# COMPACT_ATOMS: atom_id res chain seq x y z
N MET A 1 51.53 -42.94 24.63
CA MET A 1 50.39 -42.82 25.56
C MET A 1 49.53 -41.67 25.06
N TYR A 2 48.45 -41.96 24.34
CA TYR A 2 47.52 -40.95 23.81
C TYR A 2 46.36 -40.82 24.79
N GLN A 3 46.22 -39.69 25.47
CA GLN A 3 45.02 -39.38 26.23
C GLN A 3 44.01 -38.72 25.28
N PRO A 4 42.79 -39.27 25.13
CA PRO A 4 41.77 -38.61 24.35
C PRO A 4 41.40 -37.27 25.03
N PRO A 5 41.04 -36.24 24.25
CA PRO A 5 40.62 -34.97 24.82
C PRO A 5 39.35 -35.16 25.67
N GLN A 6 39.42 -34.80 26.95
CA GLN A 6 38.23 -34.73 27.83
C GLN A 6 37.33 -33.57 27.40
N PHE A 7 36.30 -33.86 26.61
CA PHE A 7 35.23 -32.90 26.33
C PHE A 7 34.45 -32.66 27.63
N THR A 8 34.65 -31.50 28.26
CA THR A 8 33.84 -31.13 29.42
C THR A 8 32.43 -30.76 28.98
N LEU A 9 31.42 -31.02 29.82
CA LEU A 9 30.03 -30.58 29.55
C LEU A 9 30.01 -29.05 29.31
N ALA A 10 30.87 -28.34 30.07
CA ALA A 10 31.82 -27.29 29.68
C ALA A 10 31.73 -26.67 28.26
N ASP A 11 32.03 -27.53 27.30
CA ASP A 11 32.35 -27.19 25.92
C ASP A 11 31.17 -27.53 25.00
N ILE A 12 30.37 -28.53 25.37
CA ILE A 12 29.15 -28.91 24.65
C ILE A 12 28.09 -27.81 24.78
N HIS A 13 27.92 -27.24 25.98
CA HIS A 13 26.96 -26.15 26.16
C HIS A 13 27.45 -24.83 25.53
N ARG A 14 28.76 -24.60 25.37
CA ARG A 14 29.27 -23.42 24.61
C ARG A 14 29.04 -23.52 23.10
N ARG A 15 28.95 -24.73 22.54
CA ARG A 15 28.65 -24.96 21.11
C ARG A 15 27.18 -24.78 20.73
N THR A 16 26.28 -24.74 21.71
CA THR A 16 24.82 -24.75 21.45
C THR A 16 24.22 -23.34 21.29
N HIS A 17 25.04 -22.30 21.22
CA HIS A 17 24.60 -20.90 21.06
C HIS A 17 24.43 -20.43 19.61
N ARG A 18 24.46 -21.33 18.63
CA ARG A 18 23.82 -21.10 17.33
C ARG A 18 22.44 -21.72 17.41
N THR A 19 21.36 -20.99 17.10
CA THR A 19 20.29 -21.47 16.18
C THR A 19 18.96 -20.69 16.18
N THR A 20 18.75 -19.61 16.95
CA THR A 20 17.49 -18.86 16.81
C THR A 20 17.56 -17.80 15.70
N ALA A 21 18.60 -16.96 15.73
CA ALA A 21 18.77 -15.87 14.76
C ALA A 21 18.94 -16.36 13.31
N THR A 22 19.68 -17.46 13.12
CA THR A 22 19.92 -18.03 11.78
C THR A 22 18.67 -18.72 11.23
N ARG A 23 17.83 -19.34 12.08
CA ARG A 23 16.54 -19.91 11.65
C ARG A 23 15.55 -18.82 11.24
N ILE A 24 15.46 -17.74 12.01
CA ILE A 24 14.60 -16.59 11.71
C ILE A 24 15.03 -15.95 10.39
N PHE A 25 16.34 -15.74 10.18
CA PHE A 25 16.88 -15.20 8.93
C PHE A 25 16.66 -16.14 7.74
N TYR A 26 16.77 -17.45 7.94
CA TYR A 26 16.49 -18.44 6.90
C TYR A 26 14.99 -18.48 6.56
N VAL A 27 14.10 -18.41 7.55
CA VAL A 27 12.63 -18.38 7.33
C VAL A 27 12.19 -17.08 6.66
N LEU A 28 12.71 -15.91 7.08
CA LEU A 28 12.47 -14.63 6.42
C LEU A 28 12.99 -14.59 4.98
N ARG A 29 14.08 -15.31 4.66
CA ARG A 29 14.63 -15.41 3.29
C ARG A 29 13.96 -16.51 2.46
N ARG A 30 13.43 -17.56 3.09
CA ARG A 30 12.82 -18.73 2.44
C ARG A 30 11.35 -18.48 2.09
N TRP A 31 10.67 -17.65 2.86
CA TRP A 31 9.28 -17.28 2.63
C TRP A 31 9.20 -15.76 2.44
N PRO A 32 8.62 -15.25 1.34
CA PRO A 32 8.47 -13.82 1.13
C PRO A 32 7.29 -13.29 1.98
N ILE A 33 7.39 -13.38 3.31
CA ILE A 33 6.30 -13.08 4.25
C ILE A 33 5.95 -11.59 4.25
N ILE A 34 6.95 -10.72 4.14
CA ILE A 34 6.79 -9.26 4.09
C ILE A 34 5.96 -8.83 2.86
N PRO A 35 6.30 -9.19 1.61
CA PRO A 35 5.49 -8.80 0.47
C PRO A 35 4.13 -9.53 0.44
N ILE A 36 4.02 -10.77 0.94
CA ILE A 36 2.71 -11.43 1.07
C ILE A 36 1.80 -10.64 2.01
N LEU A 37 2.31 -10.20 3.16
CA LEU A 37 1.54 -9.43 4.14
C LEU A 37 1.11 -8.08 3.57
N ILE A 38 2.00 -7.40 2.83
CA ILE A 38 1.70 -6.15 2.12
C ILE A 38 0.60 -6.38 1.08
N ILE A 39 0.69 -7.44 0.27
CA ILE A 39 -0.30 -7.75 -0.77
C ILE A 39 -1.65 -8.11 -0.14
N VAL A 40 -1.67 -8.92 0.91
CA VAL A 40 -2.91 -9.28 1.61
C VAL A 40 -3.57 -8.03 2.21
N ALA A 41 -2.81 -7.16 2.86
CA ALA A 41 -3.31 -5.90 3.41
C ALA A 41 -3.91 -5.00 2.30
N LEU A 42 -3.21 -4.89 1.17
CA LEU A 42 -3.66 -4.13 -0.01
C LEU A 42 -4.95 -4.69 -0.61
N VAL A 43 -5.06 -6.00 -0.77
CA VAL A 43 -6.25 -6.68 -1.30
C VAL A 43 -7.44 -6.54 -0.36
N THR A 44 -7.23 -6.69 0.96
CA THR A 44 -8.30 -6.48 1.94
C THR A 44 -8.77 -5.02 1.96
N CYS A 45 -7.86 -4.05 1.86
CA CYS A 45 -8.21 -2.64 1.82
C CYS A 45 -9.03 -2.29 0.56
N ALA A 46 -8.69 -2.87 -0.60
CA ALA A 46 -9.47 -2.69 -1.83
C ALA A 46 -10.86 -3.35 -1.78
N ALA A 47 -10.95 -4.56 -1.22
CA ALA A 47 -12.21 -5.29 -1.09
C ALA A 47 -13.20 -4.58 -0.14
N PHE A 48 -12.70 -3.94 0.92
CA PHE A 48 -13.53 -3.19 1.87
C PHE A 48 -13.73 -1.71 1.49
N ALA A 49 -13.15 -1.23 0.39
CA ALA A 49 -13.25 0.17 -0.04
C ALA A 49 -14.68 0.59 -0.40
N GLU A 50 -15.52 -0.34 -0.86
CA GLU A 50 -16.95 -0.07 -1.13
C GLU A 50 -17.78 0.06 0.14
N TYR A 51 -17.38 -0.59 1.22
CA TYR A 51 -18.07 -0.52 2.51
C TYR A 51 -17.73 0.77 3.28
N ILE A 52 -16.55 1.34 3.02
CA ILE A 52 -16.04 2.54 3.73
C ILE A 52 -16.43 3.85 3.03
N SER A 53 -16.82 3.81 1.75
CA SER A 53 -17.15 5.00 0.96
C SER A 53 -18.55 5.55 1.30
N PRO A 54 -18.69 6.66 2.07
CA PRO A 54 -20.00 7.18 2.48
C PRO A 54 -20.55 8.26 1.53
N SER A 55 -19.77 8.74 0.56
CA SER A 55 -20.12 9.91 -0.27
C SER A 55 -19.72 9.78 -1.74
N LEU A 56 -20.60 10.25 -2.62
CA LEU A 56 -20.44 10.24 -4.07
C LEU A 56 -19.33 11.23 -4.50
N PRO A 57 -18.22 10.77 -5.11
CA PRO A 57 -17.05 11.61 -5.44
C PRO A 57 -17.31 12.64 -6.54
N ASN A 58 -18.48 12.56 -7.19
CA ASN A 58 -18.80 13.36 -8.37
C ASN A 58 -19.89 14.41 -8.14
N ARG A 59 -20.31 14.66 -6.89
CA ARG A 59 -21.18 15.81 -6.63
C ARG A 59 -20.37 17.09 -6.82
N GLN A 60 -20.80 17.89 -7.80
CA GLN A 60 -20.18 19.16 -8.17
C GLN A 60 -20.99 20.32 -7.58
N ASP A 61 -20.41 21.02 -6.62
CA ASP A 61 -20.98 22.27 -6.11
C ASP A 61 -20.15 23.43 -6.64
N LEU A 62 -20.56 24.04 -7.77
CA LEU A 62 -19.87 25.21 -8.37
C LEU A 62 -19.77 26.41 -7.41
N ARG A 63 -20.58 26.39 -6.35
CA ARG A 63 -20.61 27.35 -5.25
C ARG A 63 -19.47 27.16 -4.25
N ASP A 64 -18.65 26.11 -4.39
CA ASP A 64 -17.54 25.73 -3.51
C ASP A 64 -16.21 25.60 -4.30
N ARG A 65 -16.09 26.29 -5.45
CA ARG A 65 -14.86 26.26 -6.26
C ARG A 65 -13.68 26.80 -5.46
N THR A 66 -12.62 26.01 -5.36
CA THR A 66 -11.38 26.43 -4.69
C THR A 66 -11.60 26.79 -3.22
N ALA A 67 -12.51 26.07 -2.54
CA ALA A 67 -12.67 26.20 -1.10
C ALA A 67 -11.35 25.84 -0.40
N ALA A 68 -10.93 26.69 0.54
CA ALA A 68 -9.71 26.50 1.30
C ALA A 68 -9.77 25.24 2.17
N PRO A 69 -8.63 24.57 2.42
CA PRO A 69 -8.57 23.43 3.34
C PRO A 69 -8.81 23.87 4.78
N PHE A 70 -9.13 22.91 5.66
CA PHE A 70 -9.51 23.23 7.03
C PHE A 70 -8.39 23.93 7.84
N TRP A 71 -7.12 23.72 7.48
CA TRP A 71 -5.95 24.25 8.20
C TRP A 71 -5.46 25.62 7.71
N TYR A 72 -6.01 26.14 6.62
CA TYR A 72 -5.62 27.45 6.11
C TYR A 72 -6.55 28.51 6.70
N PRO A 73 -6.03 29.68 7.14
CA PRO A 73 -6.88 30.75 7.64
C PRO A 73 -7.90 31.14 6.57
N GLN A 74 -9.18 30.94 6.90
CA GLN A 74 -10.30 31.21 6.02
C GLN A 74 -10.48 32.73 5.94
N CYS A 75 -10.39 33.27 4.72
CA CYS A 75 -10.35 34.70 4.39
C CYS A 75 -9.12 35.46 4.93
N VAL A 76 -8.15 35.66 4.05
CA VAL A 76 -7.12 36.70 4.21
C VAL A 76 -7.56 37.87 3.33
N GLY A 77 -8.17 38.90 3.93
CA GLY A 77 -8.64 40.12 3.26
C GLY A 77 -10.06 40.53 3.65
N ASP A 78 -10.32 41.85 3.70
CA ASP A 78 -11.61 42.46 4.04
C ASP A 78 -12.68 42.33 2.94
N GLU A 79 -12.31 41.83 1.77
CA GLU A 79 -13.22 41.57 0.67
C GLU A 79 -14.00 40.28 0.97
N LYS A 80 -15.23 40.45 1.48
CA LYS A 80 -16.20 39.35 1.58
C LYS A 80 -16.64 38.97 0.17
N PRO A 81 -16.25 37.81 -0.39
CA PRO A 81 -16.83 37.35 -1.64
C PRO A 81 -18.35 37.22 -1.51
N TYR A 82 -19.07 37.40 -2.63
CA TYR A 82 -20.53 37.22 -2.73
C TYR A 82 -21.01 35.81 -2.27
N PHE A 83 -20.07 34.88 -2.08
CA PHE A 83 -20.26 33.56 -1.47
C PHE A 83 -19.30 33.37 -0.28
N ASP A 84 -19.83 33.08 0.90
CA ASP A 84 -19.07 32.81 2.12
C ASP A 84 -18.42 31.41 2.08
N TYR A 85 -17.27 31.32 1.41
CA TYR A 85 -16.43 30.11 1.41
C TYR A 85 -15.73 29.89 2.76
N CYS A 86 -15.67 30.91 3.61
CA CYS A 86 -14.93 30.84 4.87
C CYS A 86 -15.65 30.02 5.93
N SER A 87 -16.98 30.12 6.00
CA SER A 87 -17.80 29.27 6.86
C SER A 87 -17.87 27.80 6.40
N ARG A 88 -17.47 27.51 5.14
CA ARG A 88 -17.50 26.15 4.55
C ARG A 88 -16.19 25.37 4.68
N GLY A 89 -15.14 25.94 5.30
CA GLY A 89 -13.85 25.27 5.51
C GLY A 89 -13.92 23.93 6.27
N GLY A 90 -15.02 23.67 7.00
CA GLY A 90 -15.28 22.38 7.64
C GLY A 90 -15.86 21.30 6.73
N LYS A 91 -16.41 21.64 5.55
CA LYS A 91 -17.03 20.68 4.61
C LYS A 91 -15.99 19.92 3.79
N TYR A 92 -14.83 20.54 3.53
CA TYR A 92 -13.77 20.00 2.67
C TYR A 92 -12.44 19.96 3.41
N ILE A 93 -12.06 18.78 3.92
CA ILE A 93 -10.84 18.62 4.74
C ILE A 93 -9.60 19.09 3.96
N LEU A 94 -9.39 18.58 2.74
CA LEU A 94 -8.28 18.99 1.87
C LEU A 94 -8.62 20.16 0.94
N GLY A 95 -9.77 20.80 1.14
CA GLY A 95 -10.29 21.80 0.21
C GLY A 95 -10.99 21.19 -1.01
N ALA A 96 -11.50 22.05 -1.88
CA ALA A 96 -12.24 21.65 -3.07
C ALA A 96 -11.50 22.01 -4.37
N ASP A 97 -11.65 21.17 -5.38
CA ASP A 97 -11.13 21.41 -6.74
C ASP A 97 -11.75 22.67 -7.40
N PRO A 98 -11.24 23.15 -8.55
CA PRO A 98 -11.87 24.20 -9.37
C PRO A 98 -13.27 23.86 -9.89
N LEU A 99 -13.74 22.64 -9.65
CA LEU A 99 -15.07 22.14 -9.98
C LEU A 99 -15.97 22.01 -8.73
N GLY A 100 -15.49 22.42 -7.55
CA GLY A 100 -16.22 22.36 -6.29
C GLY A 100 -16.45 20.94 -5.76
N ARG A 101 -15.48 20.05 -6.03
CA ARG A 101 -15.49 18.64 -5.59
C ARG A 101 -14.52 18.45 -4.44
N ASP A 102 -14.86 17.57 -3.50
CA ASP A 102 -13.98 17.23 -2.39
C ASP A 102 -12.72 16.49 -2.86
N VAL A 103 -11.56 17.11 -2.64
CA VAL A 103 -10.25 16.56 -3.01
C VAL A 103 -9.95 15.28 -2.23
N LEU A 104 -10.32 15.21 -0.95
CA LEU A 104 -10.05 14.04 -0.11
C LEU A 104 -10.79 12.81 -0.63
N SER A 105 -12.11 12.93 -0.84
CA SER A 105 -12.93 11.85 -1.38
C SER A 105 -12.42 11.37 -2.75
N ARG A 106 -11.95 12.29 -3.61
CA ARG A 106 -11.34 11.93 -4.90
C ARG A 106 -10.03 11.17 -4.77
N ILE A 107 -9.17 11.52 -3.82
CA ILE A 107 -7.93 10.79 -3.57
C ILE A 107 -8.25 9.36 -3.10
N ILE A 108 -9.19 9.20 -2.17
CA ILE A 108 -9.59 7.88 -1.65
C ILE A 108 -10.19 7.01 -2.76
N HIS A 109 -11.11 7.55 -3.57
CA HIS A 109 -11.68 6.82 -4.70
C HIS A 109 -10.66 6.54 -5.81
N GLY A 110 -9.77 7.49 -6.10
CA GLY A 110 -8.70 7.32 -7.08
C GLY A 110 -7.71 6.22 -6.68
N ALA A 111 -7.35 6.17 -5.39
CA ALA A 111 -6.48 5.13 -4.84
C ALA A 111 -7.07 3.72 -5.02
N ARG A 112 -8.39 3.57 -4.82
CA ARG A 112 -9.10 2.29 -5.07
C ARG A 112 -8.97 1.86 -6.53
N ILE A 113 -9.26 2.75 -7.48
CA ILE A 113 -9.19 2.44 -8.93
C ILE A 113 -7.76 2.06 -9.33
N ALA A 114 -6.76 2.80 -8.84
CA ALA A 114 -5.36 2.51 -9.11
C ALA A 114 -4.95 1.12 -8.59
N LEU A 115 -5.42 0.73 -7.40
CA LEU A 115 -5.15 -0.59 -6.83
C LEU A 115 -5.76 -1.72 -7.67
N THR A 116 -7.01 -1.56 -8.13
CA THR A 116 -7.67 -2.54 -8.99
C THR A 116 -6.92 -2.72 -10.31
N LEU A 117 -6.50 -1.62 -10.94
CA LEU A 117 -5.73 -1.67 -12.19
C LEU A 117 -4.37 -2.34 -12.00
N ALA A 118 -3.69 -2.09 -10.88
CA ALA A 118 -2.43 -2.76 -10.57
C ALA A 118 -2.59 -4.28 -10.48
N VAL A 119 -3.62 -4.76 -9.77
CA VAL A 119 -3.90 -6.21 -9.65
C VAL A 119 -4.21 -6.83 -11.01
N ILE A 120 -5.06 -6.18 -11.82
CA ILE A 120 -5.43 -6.69 -13.15
C ILE A 120 -4.18 -6.76 -14.06
N SER A 121 -3.39 -5.69 -14.10
CA SER A 121 -2.18 -5.62 -14.94
C SER A 121 -1.16 -6.70 -14.57
N ILE A 122 -0.89 -6.89 -13.28
CA ILE A 122 0.04 -7.91 -12.79
C ILE A 122 -0.48 -9.31 -13.12
N THR A 123 -1.78 -9.56 -12.94
CA THR A 123 -2.38 -10.88 -13.23
C THR A 123 -2.24 -11.24 -14.70
N ILE A 124 -2.54 -10.31 -15.60
CA ILE A 124 -2.41 -10.52 -17.04
C ILE A 124 -0.94 -10.68 -17.42
N GLY A 125 -0.07 -9.78 -16.94
CA GLY A 125 1.36 -9.83 -17.24
C GLY A 125 2.03 -11.10 -16.75
N THR A 126 1.65 -11.61 -15.58
CA THR A 126 2.15 -12.88 -15.05
C THR A 126 1.60 -14.08 -15.83
N LEU A 127 0.31 -14.10 -16.20
CA LEU A 127 -0.27 -15.18 -17.01
C LEU A 127 0.44 -15.28 -18.38
N VAL A 128 0.59 -14.16 -19.07
CA VAL A 128 1.24 -14.11 -20.39
C VAL A 128 2.73 -14.39 -20.26
N GLY A 129 3.40 -13.77 -19.29
CA GLY A 129 4.84 -13.95 -19.07
C GLY A 129 5.21 -15.38 -18.68
N THR A 130 4.42 -16.03 -17.82
CA THR A 130 4.67 -17.42 -17.40
C THR A 130 4.38 -18.42 -18.52
N THR A 131 3.30 -18.23 -19.29
CA THR A 131 2.99 -19.11 -20.43
C THR A 131 4.07 -19.03 -21.51
N LEU A 132 4.50 -17.81 -21.89
CA LEU A 132 5.63 -17.65 -22.82
C LEU A 132 6.94 -18.18 -22.25
N GLY A 133 7.22 -17.94 -20.97
CA GLY A 133 8.43 -18.44 -20.31
C GLY A 133 8.51 -19.96 -20.28
N LEU A 134 7.40 -20.63 -19.98
CA LEU A 134 7.31 -22.10 -20.00
C LEU A 134 7.44 -22.65 -21.43
N ALA A 135 6.79 -22.02 -22.41
CA ALA A 135 6.93 -22.40 -23.81
C ALA A 135 8.38 -22.27 -24.28
N ALA A 136 9.02 -21.13 -24.01
CA ALA A 136 10.41 -20.89 -24.36
C ALA A 136 11.37 -21.87 -23.67
N GLY A 137 11.11 -22.22 -22.40
CA GLY A 137 11.89 -23.23 -21.68
C GLY A 137 11.75 -24.63 -22.26
N TYR A 138 10.52 -25.04 -22.63
CA TYR A 138 10.27 -26.35 -23.23
C TYR A 138 10.91 -26.50 -24.62
N PHE A 139 10.78 -25.48 -25.49
CA PHE A 139 11.32 -25.53 -26.85
C PHE A 139 12.80 -25.13 -26.95
N GLY A 140 13.33 -24.37 -25.98
CA GLY A 140 14.70 -23.86 -25.98
C GLY A 140 15.76 -24.86 -25.54
N GLN A 141 15.37 -25.98 -24.92
CA GLN A 141 16.32 -26.96 -24.34
C GLN A 141 16.80 -28.04 -25.34
N SER A 142 16.53 -27.87 -26.64
CA SER A 142 16.83 -28.89 -27.65
C SER A 142 18.22 -28.80 -28.31
N ARG A 143 19.22 -28.15 -27.69
CA ARG A 143 20.62 -28.14 -28.17
C ARG A 143 21.64 -28.08 -27.04
#